data_AF-A0A1G8EKY8-F1
#
_entry.id   AF-A0A1G8EKY8-F1
#
_cell.length_a   1.000
_cell.length_b   1.000
_cell.length_c   1.000
_cell.angle_alpha   90.00
_cell.angle_beta   90.00
_cell.angle_gamma   90.00
#
_symmetry.space_group_name_H-M   'P 1'
#
loop_
_entity.id
_entity.type
_entity.pdbx_description
1 polymer ?
#
loop_
_entity_poly.entity_id
_entity_poly.type
_entity_poly.pdbx_seq_one_letter_code
_entity_poly.pdbx_strand_id
1 'polypeptide(L)'
;MEQLKKEYSKAINQLRKLRESMDEEQKKAEGSLIGGMISDLQFALDWMKSGRRPGNRRGVERLAAYQKEKLTDPILLQRYCRSIPYDPYEMIGHKKEDTITLDDKQRLEYAMSTLTAREKEIYLMSRGSGLTHDQIAQYLLISPGTVKTTIHRAEKKIAKQLQEGLFRQCG
;
A
#
# COMPACT_ATOMS: atom_id res chain seq x y z
N MET A 1 24.93 -2.33 24.18
CA MET A 1 24.02 -3.50 24.17
C MET A 1 24.38 -4.58 25.19
N GLU A 2 25.62 -5.03 25.28
CA GLU A 2 26.00 -6.07 26.26
C GLU A 2 25.87 -5.63 27.73
N GLN A 3 26.14 -4.36 28.04
CA GLN A 3 25.89 -3.80 29.37
C GLN A 3 24.40 -3.87 29.75
N LEU A 4 23.52 -3.46 28.84
CA LEU A 4 22.06 -3.47 29.05
C LEU A 4 21.51 -4.90 29.29
N LYS A 5 22.01 -5.90 28.56
CA LYS A 5 21.66 -7.32 28.80
C LYS A 5 22.05 -7.79 30.20
N LYS A 6 23.23 -7.37 30.69
CA LYS A 6 23.70 -7.69 32.05
C LYS A 6 22.84 -7.01 33.11
N GLU A 7 22.50 -5.74 32.92
CA GLU A 7 21.63 -4.98 33.83
C GLU A 7 20.24 -5.61 33.95
N TYR A 8 19.62 -5.96 32.83
CA TYR A 8 18.28 -6.58 32.83
C TYR A 8 18.29 -7.96 33.48
N SER A 9 19.35 -8.75 33.24
CA SER A 9 19.52 -10.04 33.91
C SER A 9 19.70 -9.88 35.43
N LYS A 10 20.42 -8.84 35.86
CA LYS A 10 20.59 -8.51 37.29
C LYS A 10 19.26 -8.08 37.92
N ALA A 11 18.49 -7.23 37.24
CA ALA A 11 17.19 -6.76 37.69
C ALA A 11 16.18 -7.91 37.84
N ILE A 12 16.11 -8.83 36.87
CA ILE A 12 15.27 -10.04 36.97
C ILE A 12 15.64 -10.88 38.20
N ASN A 13 16.95 -11.07 38.45
CA ASN A 13 17.41 -11.83 39.61
C ASN A 13 17.07 -11.13 40.94
N GLN A 14 17.13 -9.80 41.00
CA GLN A 14 16.71 -9.02 42.16
C GLN A 14 15.21 -9.15 42.42
N LEU A 15 14.38 -9.04 41.37
CA LEU A 15 12.93 -9.20 41.47
C LEU A 15 12.52 -10.62 41.89
N ARG A 16 13.23 -11.65 41.42
CA ARG A 16 13.02 -13.04 41.85
C ARG A 16 13.31 -13.23 43.33
N LYS A 17 14.46 -12.71 43.80
CA LYS A 17 14.82 -12.74 45.23
C LYS A 17 13.80 -11.99 46.10
N LEU A 18 13.37 -10.80 45.64
CA LEU A 18 12.35 -10.02 46.33
C LEU A 18 11.04 -10.81 46.48
N ARG A 19 10.60 -11.46 45.39
CA ARG A 19 9.40 -12.31 45.38
C ARG A 19 9.49 -13.51 46.32
N GLU A 20 10.68 -14.10 46.45
CA GLU A 20 10.93 -15.22 47.37
C GLU A 20 10.95 -14.79 48.83
N SER A 21 11.44 -13.58 49.13
CA SER A 21 11.50 -13.03 50.49
C SER A 21 10.18 -12.45 51.01
N MET A 22 9.15 -12.34 50.17
CA MET A 22 7.84 -11.80 50.55
C MET A 22 7.00 -12.82 51.34
N ASP A 23 6.22 -12.32 52.30
CA ASP A 23 5.21 -13.13 53.00
C ASP A 23 4.01 -13.45 52.09
N GLU A 24 3.23 -14.47 52.46
CA GLU A 24 2.09 -14.94 51.64
C GLU A 24 1.02 -13.84 51.40
N GLU A 25 0.83 -12.94 52.36
CA GLU A 25 -0.10 -11.82 52.24
C GLU A 25 0.42 -10.76 51.25
N GLN A 26 1.73 -10.50 51.26
CA GLN A 26 2.41 -9.61 50.31
C GLN A 26 2.46 -10.20 48.90
N LYS A 27 2.71 -11.50 48.77
CA LYS A 27 2.65 -12.20 47.47
C LYS A 27 1.26 -12.13 46.86
N LYS A 28 0.21 -12.16 47.67
CA LYS A 28 -1.18 -12.07 47.20
C LYS A 28 -1.52 -10.66 46.68
N ALA A 29 -0.95 -9.62 47.29
CA ALA A 29 -1.16 -8.23 46.87
C ALA A 29 -0.24 -7.81 45.70
N GLU A 30 1.06 -8.08 45.79
CA GLU A 30 2.08 -7.53 44.87
C GLU A 30 2.70 -8.58 43.93
N GLY A 31 2.43 -9.87 44.15
CA GLY A 31 3.06 -10.95 43.37
C GLY A 31 2.70 -10.93 41.88
N SER A 32 1.49 -10.46 41.53
CA SER A 32 1.08 -10.26 40.13
C SER A 32 1.90 -9.15 39.46
N LEU A 33 2.09 -8.03 40.17
CA LEU A 33 2.87 -6.89 39.67
C LEU A 33 4.33 -7.27 39.43
N ILE A 34 4.97 -7.93 40.41
CA ILE A 34 6.36 -8.39 40.29
C ILE A 34 6.49 -9.46 39.19
N GLY A 35 5.50 -10.35 39.05
CA GLY A 35 5.43 -11.32 37.97
C GLY A 35 5.36 -10.66 36.58
N GLY A 36 4.58 -9.59 36.45
CA GLY A 36 4.51 -8.76 35.25
C GLY A 36 5.86 -8.12 34.92
N MET A 37 6.48 -7.46 35.89
CA MET A 37 7.80 -6.83 35.73
C MET A 37 8.88 -7.84 35.28
N ILE A 38 8.89 -9.05 35.86
CA ILE A 38 9.82 -10.11 35.45
C ILE A 38 9.56 -10.52 33.99
N SER A 39 8.30 -10.69 33.61
CA SER A 39 7.91 -11.11 32.27
C SER A 39 8.28 -10.06 31.22
N ASP A 40 8.07 -8.78 31.52
CA ASP A 40 8.43 -7.67 30.63
C ASP A 40 9.95 -7.57 30.42
N LEU A 41 10.73 -7.68 31.50
CA LEU A 41 12.18 -7.68 31.42
C LEU A 41 12.72 -8.89 30.64
N GLN A 42 12.12 -10.08 30.84
CA GLN A 42 12.47 -11.29 30.08
C GLN A 42 12.15 -11.11 28.59
N PHE A 43 10.98 -10.56 28.27
CA PHE A 43 10.57 -10.29 26.90
C PHE A 43 11.55 -9.33 26.19
N ALA A 44 11.93 -8.24 26.86
CA ALA A 44 12.93 -7.31 26.33
C ALA A 44 14.31 -7.96 26.17
N LEU A 45 14.72 -8.81 27.12
CA LEU A 45 15.99 -9.52 27.06
C LEU A 45 16.05 -10.51 25.89
N ASP A 46 14.97 -11.23 25.62
CA ASP A 46 14.88 -12.16 24.50
C ASP A 46 14.95 -11.45 23.15
N TRP A 47 14.34 -10.26 23.04
CA TRP A 47 14.52 -9.37 21.88
C TRP A 47 15.98 -8.98 21.69
N MET A 48 16.65 -8.52 22.74
CA MET A 48 18.06 -8.08 22.67
C MET A 48 19.03 -9.23 22.36
N LYS A 49 18.70 -10.46 22.75
CA LYS A 49 19.52 -11.66 22.47
C LYS A 49 19.31 -12.19 21.05
N SER A 50 18.06 -12.32 20.63
CA SER A 50 17.72 -12.99 19.37
C SER A 50 17.60 -12.04 18.19
N GLY A 51 17.40 -10.74 18.44
CA GLY A 51 17.05 -9.75 17.41
C GLY A 51 15.70 -10.05 16.72
N ARG A 52 14.91 -10.98 17.26
CA ARG A 52 13.66 -11.48 16.70
C ARG A 52 12.57 -11.40 17.76
N ARG A 53 11.31 -11.34 17.31
CA ARG A 53 10.16 -11.34 18.22
C ARG A 53 10.12 -12.65 19.04
N PRO A 54 10.22 -12.59 20.39
CA PRO A 54 10.10 -13.77 21.25
C PRO A 54 8.75 -14.45 21.06
N GLY A 55 8.74 -15.78 21.08
CA GLY A 55 7.53 -16.60 20.93
C GLY A 55 7.04 -16.81 19.49
N ASN A 56 7.63 -16.15 18.49
CA ASN A 56 7.20 -16.33 17.10
C ASN A 56 8.06 -17.37 16.36
N ARG A 57 7.45 -18.45 15.85
CA ARG A 57 8.14 -19.54 15.14
C ARG A 57 8.55 -19.18 13.71
N ARG A 58 7.93 -18.17 13.10
CA ARG A 58 8.19 -17.74 11.71
C ARG A 58 8.46 -16.24 11.70
N GLY A 59 9.66 -15.82 11.30
CA GLY A 59 10.05 -14.41 11.32
C GLY A 59 9.52 -13.61 10.11
N VAL A 60 9.73 -12.29 10.16
CA VAL A 60 9.28 -11.32 9.14
C VAL A 60 9.95 -11.55 7.79
N GLU A 61 11.15 -12.14 7.77
CA GLU A 61 11.89 -12.50 6.56
C GLU A 61 11.08 -13.40 5.62
N ARG A 62 10.21 -14.25 6.16
CA ARG A 62 9.34 -15.11 5.35
C ARG A 62 8.24 -14.32 4.65
N LEU A 63 7.79 -13.21 5.25
CA LEU A 63 6.80 -12.33 4.62
C LEU A 63 7.43 -11.53 3.48
N ALA A 64 8.70 -11.13 3.60
CA ALA A 64 9.40 -10.42 2.54
C ALA A 64 9.47 -11.23 1.25
N ALA A 65 9.98 -12.47 1.34
CA ALA A 65 10.20 -13.34 0.18
C ALA A 65 8.92 -13.75 -0.56
N TYR A 66 7.78 -13.90 0.14
CA TYR A 66 6.55 -14.44 -0.47
C TYR A 66 5.39 -13.44 -0.59
N GLN A 67 5.36 -12.38 0.23
CA GLN A 67 4.22 -11.47 0.27
C GLN A 67 4.55 -10.06 -0.22
N LYS A 68 5.81 -9.62 -0.14
CA LYS A 68 6.20 -8.26 -0.51
C LYS A 68 6.94 -8.16 -1.82
N GLU A 69 7.58 -9.24 -2.26
CA GLU A 69 8.28 -9.28 -3.54
C GLU A 69 7.32 -9.70 -4.66
N LYS A 70 7.12 -8.83 -5.65
CA LYS A 70 6.45 -9.14 -6.91
C LYS A 70 7.48 -9.20 -8.01
N LEU A 71 7.62 -10.37 -8.64
CA LEU A 71 8.40 -10.52 -9.86
C LEU A 71 7.87 -9.55 -10.92
N THR A 72 8.69 -8.59 -11.30
CA THR A 72 8.36 -7.54 -12.28
C THR A 72 9.55 -7.38 -13.22
N ASP A 73 9.28 -7.16 -14.50
CA ASP A 73 10.33 -6.80 -15.46
C ASP A 73 10.96 -5.44 -15.04
N PRO A 74 12.28 -5.39 -14.80
CA PRO A 74 12.96 -4.18 -14.36
C PRO A 74 12.82 -3.02 -15.37
N ILE A 75 12.75 -3.30 -16.67
CA ILE A 75 12.59 -2.27 -17.71
C ILE A 75 11.19 -1.67 -17.67
N LEU A 76 10.17 -2.52 -17.47
CA LEU A 76 8.78 -2.07 -17.36
C LEU A 76 8.57 -1.22 -16.09
N LEU A 77 9.17 -1.64 -14.97
CA LEU A 77 9.13 -0.88 -13.72
C LEU A 77 9.82 0.48 -13.87
N GLN A 78 11.01 0.51 -14.48
CA GLN A 78 11.74 1.74 -14.75
C GLN A 78 10.93 2.71 -15.62
N ARG A 79 10.32 2.21 -16.70
CA ARG A 79 9.47 3.01 -17.60
C ARG A 79 8.25 3.56 -16.85
N TYR A 80 7.58 2.74 -16.03
CA TYR A 80 6.46 3.18 -15.20
C TYR A 80 6.88 4.30 -14.24
N CYS A 81 7.97 4.10 -13.47
CA CYS A 81 8.49 5.09 -12.53
C CYS A 81 8.93 6.40 -13.19
N ARG A 82 9.34 6.38 -14.47
CA ARG A 82 9.65 7.62 -15.22
C ARG A 82 8.44 8.29 -15.85
N SER A 83 7.32 7.57 -15.95
CA SER A 83 6.07 8.05 -16.55
C SER A 83 5.09 8.63 -15.54
N ILE A 84 5.28 8.38 -14.23
CA ILE A 84 4.39 8.92 -13.19
C ILE A 84 4.51 10.45 -13.11
N PRO A 85 3.38 11.18 -13.00
CA PRO A 85 3.39 12.64 -13.04
C PRO A 85 4.00 13.25 -11.78
N TYR A 86 3.81 12.59 -10.63
CA TYR A 86 4.41 12.88 -9.35
C TYR A 86 5.51 11.86 -9.10
N ASP A 87 6.74 12.33 -8.88
CA ASP A 87 7.86 11.51 -8.46
C ASP A 87 7.97 11.61 -6.93
N PRO A 88 7.33 10.70 -6.16
CA PRO A 88 7.32 10.75 -4.70
C PRO A 88 8.71 10.55 -4.07
N TYR A 89 9.70 10.12 -4.86
CA TYR A 89 11.02 9.78 -4.36
C TYR A 89 12.11 10.72 -4.89
N GLU A 90 11.72 11.79 -5.60
CA GLU A 90 12.64 12.75 -6.22
C GLU A 90 13.83 12.04 -6.87
N MET A 91 13.55 11.03 -7.70
CA MET A 91 14.54 10.25 -8.42
C MET A 91 15.35 11.19 -9.33
N ILE A 92 16.45 11.70 -8.77
CA ILE A 92 17.24 12.82 -9.25
C ILE A 92 17.55 12.70 -10.75
N GLY A 93 17.11 13.70 -11.53
CA GLY A 93 17.68 13.99 -12.86
C GLY A 93 17.28 13.04 -14.00
N HIS A 94 16.30 12.16 -13.83
CA HIS A 94 15.83 11.32 -14.93
C HIS A 94 14.89 12.10 -15.86
N LYS A 95 15.17 12.02 -17.18
CA LYS A 95 14.27 12.53 -18.22
C LYS A 95 12.94 11.80 -18.11
N LYS A 96 11.83 12.53 -17.90
CA LYS A 96 10.48 11.95 -17.93
C LYS A 96 10.30 11.21 -19.25
N GLU A 97 9.91 9.95 -19.16
CA GLU A 97 9.56 9.15 -20.32
C GLU A 97 8.05 9.22 -20.48
N ASP A 98 7.61 10.03 -21.45
CA ASP A 98 6.23 9.98 -21.91
C ASP A 98 6.02 8.62 -22.59
N THR A 99 5.21 7.76 -21.96
CA THR A 99 4.85 6.46 -22.51
C THR A 99 3.99 6.57 -23.78
N ILE A 100 3.40 7.75 -24.01
CA ILE A 100 2.42 8.06 -25.03
C ILE A 100 2.98 9.15 -25.96
N THR A 101 3.01 8.88 -27.26
CA THR A 101 3.49 9.86 -28.26
C THR A 101 2.50 11.02 -28.43
N LEU A 102 2.92 12.11 -29.08
CA LEU A 102 2.02 13.23 -29.40
C LEU A 102 0.85 12.77 -30.29
N ASP A 103 1.12 11.91 -31.27
CA ASP A 103 0.12 11.34 -32.16
C ASP A 103 -0.90 10.50 -31.39
N ASP A 104 -0.46 9.71 -30.41
CA ASP A 104 -1.37 8.94 -29.55
C ASP A 104 -2.26 9.85 -28.70
N LYS A 105 -1.72 10.96 -28.16
CA LYS A 105 -2.52 11.97 -27.44
C LYS A 105 -3.58 12.58 -28.36
N GLN A 106 -3.22 12.90 -29.60
CA GLN A 106 -4.16 13.42 -30.60
C GLN A 106 -5.24 12.40 -30.96
N ARG A 107 -4.89 11.13 -31.13
CA ARG A 107 -5.85 10.04 -31.39
C ARG A 107 -6.83 9.86 -30.22
N LEU A 108 -6.34 9.94 -28.99
CA LEU A 108 -7.18 9.87 -27.79
C LEU A 108 -8.15 11.05 -27.70
N GLU A 109 -7.66 12.27 -27.88
CA GLU A 109 -8.52 13.46 -27.89
C GLU A 109 -9.55 13.42 -29.03
N TYR A 110 -9.15 12.97 -30.21
CA TYR A 110 -10.06 12.77 -31.33
C TYR A 110 -11.17 11.77 -31.00
N ALA A 111 -10.82 10.61 -30.40
CA ALA A 111 -11.77 9.58 -30.02
C ALA A 111 -12.80 10.08 -28.97
N MET A 112 -12.37 10.98 -28.08
CA MET A 112 -13.20 11.54 -27.01
C MET A 112 -13.93 12.83 -27.39
N SER A 113 -13.67 13.39 -28.58
CA SER A 113 -14.20 14.70 -29.00
C SER A 113 -15.74 14.79 -29.06
N THR A 114 -16.43 13.66 -29.20
CA THR A 114 -17.90 13.57 -29.26
C THR A 114 -18.57 13.42 -27.90
N LEU A 115 -17.79 13.24 -26.83
CA LEU A 115 -18.30 13.10 -25.48
C LEU A 115 -18.62 14.47 -24.89
N THR A 116 -19.73 14.55 -24.16
CA THR A 116 -20.00 15.70 -23.29
C THR A 116 -18.99 15.76 -22.15
N ALA A 117 -18.79 16.93 -21.54
CA ALA A 117 -17.87 17.10 -20.41
C ALA A 117 -18.15 16.09 -19.27
N ARG A 118 -19.44 15.84 -18.97
CA ARG A 118 -19.85 14.89 -17.92
C ARG A 118 -19.59 13.44 -18.29
N GLU A 119 -19.81 13.06 -19.56
CA GLU A 119 -19.48 11.73 -20.05
C GLU A 119 -17.96 11.50 -20.05
N LYS A 120 -17.17 12.48 -20.48
CA LYS A 120 -15.71 12.43 -20.49
C LYS A 120 -15.16 12.29 -19.06
N GLU A 121 -15.69 13.06 -18.11
CA GLU A 121 -15.33 12.97 -16.68
C GLU A 121 -15.58 11.58 -16.11
N ILE A 122 -16.80 11.05 -16.25
CA ILE A 122 -17.16 9.71 -15.75
C ILE A 122 -16.33 8.61 -16.43
N TYR A 123 -16.09 8.74 -17.73
CA TYR A 123 -15.29 7.79 -18.49
C TYR A 123 -13.83 7.77 -18.04
N LEU A 124 -13.23 8.95 -17.83
CA LEU A 124 -11.86 9.08 -17.32
C LEU A 124 -11.72 8.54 -15.90
N MET A 125 -12.69 8.79 -15.02
CA MET A 125 -12.68 8.21 -13.67
C MET A 125 -12.70 6.68 -13.68
N SER A 126 -13.46 6.06 -14.59
CA SER A 126 -13.54 4.60 -14.69
C SER A 126 -12.35 3.98 -15.43
N ARG A 127 -12.07 4.42 -16.67
CA ARG A 127 -11.07 3.79 -17.55
C ARG A 127 -9.68 4.37 -17.41
N GLY A 128 -9.57 5.66 -17.09
CA GLY A 128 -8.28 6.32 -16.83
C GLY A 128 -7.76 6.02 -15.44
N SER A 129 -8.59 6.25 -14.41
CA SER A 129 -8.18 6.09 -13.01
C SER A 129 -8.50 4.72 -12.40
N GLY A 130 -9.29 3.87 -13.09
CA GLY A 130 -9.62 2.52 -12.62
C GLY A 130 -10.61 2.47 -11.44
N LEU A 131 -11.39 3.52 -11.21
CA LEU A 131 -12.35 3.57 -10.10
C LEU A 131 -13.56 2.67 -10.35
N THR A 132 -14.12 2.10 -9.28
CA THR A 132 -15.36 1.30 -9.36
C THR A 132 -16.58 2.20 -9.58
N HIS A 133 -17.66 1.64 -10.14
CA HIS A 133 -18.89 2.42 -10.37
C HIS A 133 -19.46 3.02 -9.08
N ASP A 134 -19.34 2.31 -7.96
CA ASP A 134 -19.82 2.79 -6.66
C ASP A 134 -18.98 3.95 -6.14
N GLN A 135 -17.65 3.91 -6.31
CA GLN A 135 -16.77 5.02 -5.95
C GLN A 135 -17.10 6.27 -6.78
N ILE A 136 -17.28 6.11 -8.09
CA ILE A 136 -17.64 7.22 -9.00
C ILE A 136 -19.00 7.82 -8.61
N ALA A 137 -19.97 6.96 -8.30
CA ALA A 137 -21.30 7.36 -7.86
C ALA A 137 -21.23 8.22 -6.58
N GLN A 138 -20.39 7.82 -5.62
CA GLN A 138 -20.15 8.58 -4.38
C GLN A 138 -19.44 9.91 -4.65
N TYR A 139 -18.39 9.94 -5.48
CA TYR A 139 -17.67 11.17 -5.81
C TYR A 139 -18.55 12.21 -6.50
N LEU A 140 -19.45 11.74 -7.35
CA LEU A 140 -20.28 12.59 -8.19
C LEU A 140 -21.70 12.81 -7.64
N LEU A 141 -22.02 12.21 -6.48
CA LEU A 141 -23.34 12.23 -5.83
C LEU A 141 -24.48 11.82 -6.78
N ILE A 142 -24.26 10.76 -7.55
CA ILE A 142 -25.24 10.18 -8.49
C ILE A 142 -25.45 8.70 -8.19
N SER A 143 -26.45 8.08 -8.83
CA SER A 143 -26.67 6.63 -8.68
C SER A 143 -25.63 5.81 -9.46
N PRO A 144 -25.23 4.61 -8.97
CA PRO A 144 -24.38 3.69 -9.73
C PRO A 144 -24.97 3.30 -11.09
N GLY A 145 -26.30 3.24 -11.20
CA GLY A 145 -27.00 3.02 -12.47
C GLY A 145 -26.79 4.15 -13.48
N THR A 146 -26.75 5.40 -13.02
CA THR A 146 -26.42 6.57 -13.84
C THR A 146 -24.99 6.49 -14.36
N VAL A 147 -24.03 6.08 -13.51
CA VAL A 147 -22.63 5.87 -13.92
C VAL A 147 -22.54 4.82 -15.03
N LYS A 148 -23.14 3.65 -14.81
CA LYS A 148 -23.15 2.54 -15.79
C LYS A 148 -23.73 2.95 -17.14
N THR A 149 -24.87 3.62 -17.14
CA THR A 149 -25.54 4.05 -18.38
C THR A 149 -24.74 5.14 -19.11
N THR A 150 -24.11 6.04 -18.38
CA THR A 150 -23.26 7.10 -18.95
C THR A 150 -22.00 6.51 -19.59
N ILE A 151 -21.33 5.55 -18.93
CA ILE A 151 -20.17 4.84 -19.49
C ILE A 151 -20.56 4.12 -20.79
N HIS A 152 -21.68 3.38 -20.78
CA HIS A 152 -22.15 2.66 -21.98
C HIS A 152 -22.43 3.60 -23.17
N ARG A 153 -23.02 4.77 -22.90
CA ARG A 153 -23.25 5.80 -23.93
C ARG A 153 -21.92 6.36 -24.46
N ALA A 154 -20.97 6.64 -23.56
CA ALA A 154 -19.65 7.13 -23.95
C ALA A 154 -18.91 6.11 -24.82
N GLU A 155 -18.91 4.83 -24.44
CA GLU A 155 -18.30 3.74 -25.22
C GLU A 155 -18.92 3.63 -26.62
N LYS A 156 -20.25 3.73 -26.74
CA LYS A 156 -20.92 3.75 -28.05
C LYS A 156 -20.50 4.94 -28.92
N LYS A 157 -20.39 6.14 -28.34
CA LYS A 157 -19.95 7.34 -29.07
C LYS A 157 -18.51 7.22 -29.55
N ILE A 158 -17.61 6.75 -28.68
CA ILE A 158 -16.21 6.48 -29.04
C ILE A 158 -16.12 5.44 -30.16
N ALA A 159 -16.85 4.32 -30.03
CA ALA A 159 -16.86 3.27 -31.05
C ALA A 159 -17.33 3.80 -32.40
N LYS A 160 -18.40 4.59 -32.42
CA LYS A 160 -18.90 5.24 -33.63
C LYS A 160 -17.85 6.21 -34.23
N GLN A 161 -17.24 7.04 -33.40
CA GLN A 161 -16.20 7.98 -33.83
C GLN A 161 -14.97 7.28 -34.42
N LEU A 162 -14.57 6.13 -33.86
CA LEU A 162 -13.49 5.31 -34.40
C LEU A 162 -13.90 4.60 -35.70
N GLN A 163 -15.19 4.29 -35.88
CA GLN A 163 -15.71 3.66 -37.09
C GLN A 163 -15.83 4.61 -38.27
N GLU A 164 -16.22 5.85 -38.01
CA GLU A 164 -16.47 6.90 -39.00
C GLU A 164 -15.25 7.81 -39.22
N GLY A 165 -14.24 7.68 -38.36
CA GLY A 165 -13.13 8.63 -38.26
C GLY A 165 -11.95 8.40 -39.19
N LEU A 166 -11.20 9.49 -39.38
CA LEU A 166 -10.06 9.63 -40.30
C LEU A 166 -8.98 8.54 -40.13
N PHE A 167 -8.77 8.05 -38.91
CA PHE A 167 -7.69 7.13 -38.55
C PHE A 167 -7.94 5.66 -38.94
N ARG A 168 -9.12 5.32 -39.48
CA ARG A 168 -9.38 3.99 -40.04
C ARG A 168 -8.77 3.75 -41.41
N GLN A 169 -8.43 4.82 -42.15
CA GLN A 169 -7.98 4.73 -43.54
C GLN A 169 -6.46 4.52 -43.68
N CYS A 170 -5.71 4.49 -42.58
CA CYS A 170 -4.25 4.38 -42.58
C CYS A 170 -3.72 3.10 -41.89
N GLY A 171 -4.54 2.04 -41.84
CA GLY A 171 -4.16 0.73 -41.30
C GLY A 171 -3.83 -0.27 -42.40
#